data_AF-A0AAU8FQ93-F1
#
_entry.id   AF-A0AAU8FQ93-F1
#
_cell.length_a   1.000
_cell.length_b   1.000
_cell.length_c   1.000
_cell.angle_alpha   90.00
_cell.angle_beta   90.00
_cell.angle_gamma   90.00
#
_symmetry.space_group_name_H-M   'P 1'
#
loop_
_entity.id
_entity.type
_entity.pdbx_description
1 polymer ?
#
loop_
_entity_poly.entity_id
_entity_poly.type
_entity_poly.pdbx_seq_one_letter_code
_entity_poly.pdbx_strand_id
1 'polypeptide(L)' 'MGKGKDLFGHYNDLAKEKGPGSEESKYAGVLFQSLLMLGERRTFELLEEADEKGKKLKLEYANGSKRGSACPCGVTLA' A
#
# COMPACT_ATOMS: atom_id res chain seq x y z
N MET A 1 -9.31 -8.18 13.91
CA MET A 1 -8.57 -7.37 12.92
C MET A 1 -7.11 -7.25 13.34
N GLY A 2 -6.38 -8.38 13.41
CA GLY A 2 -4.96 -8.40 13.81
C GLY A 2 -4.02 -8.54 12.62
N LYS A 3 -4.42 -9.38 11.64
CA LYS A 3 -3.59 -9.76 10.50
C LYS A 3 -3.18 -8.59 9.61
N GLY A 4 -4.08 -7.63 9.35
CA GLY A 4 -3.76 -6.47 8.52
C GLY A 4 -2.70 -5.58 9.16
N LYS A 5 -2.68 -5.48 10.49
CA LYS A 5 -1.62 -4.76 11.20
C LYS A 5 -0.30 -5.51 11.17
N ASP A 6 -0.33 -6.84 11.34
CA ASP A 6 0.85 -7.69 11.26
C ASP A 6 1.47 -7.68 9.86
N LEU A 7 0.64 -7.78 8.81
CA LEU A 7 1.05 -7.68 7.41
C LEU A 7 1.67 -6.31 7.11
N PHE A 8 1.04 -5.23 7.59
CA PHE A 8 1.57 -3.89 7.41
C PHE A 8 2.94 -3.75 8.07
N GLY A 9 3.09 -4.24 9.31
CA GLY A 9 4.37 -4.29 10.02
C GLY A 9 5.42 -5.10 9.24
N HIS A 10 5.07 -6.30 8.79
CA HIS A 10 5.95 -7.18 8.03
C HIS A 10 6.49 -6.52 6.76
N TYR A 11 5.64 -5.88 5.96
CA TYR A 11 6.09 -5.17 4.75
C TYR A 11 6.97 -3.96 5.07
N ASN A 12 6.71 -3.28 6.18
CA ASN A 12 7.49 -2.12 6.60
C ASN A 12 8.87 -2.53 7.15
N ASP A 13 8.94 -3.66 7.85
CA ASP A 13 10.20 -4.25 8.31
C ASP A 13 11.02 -4.79 7.13
N LEU A 14 10.39 -5.45 6.16
CA LEU A 14 11.02 -5.84 4.90
C LEU A 14 11.59 -4.63 4.15
N ALA A 15 10.83 -3.53 4.07
CA ALA A 15 11.30 -2.28 3.47
C ALA A 15 12.52 -1.70 4.21
N LYS A 16 12.54 -1.80 5.54
CA LYS A 16 13.69 -1.37 6.35
C LYS A 16 14.90 -2.27 6.15
N GLU A 17 14.70 -3.58 6.06
CA GLU A 17 15.76 -4.56 5.85
C GLU A 17 16.40 -4.43 4.46
N LYS A 18 15.57 -4.33 3.41
CA LYS A 18 16.03 -4.18 2.02
C LYS A 18 16.59 -2.80 1.72
N GLY A 19 16.19 -1.81 2.50
CA GLY A 19 16.63 -0.44 2.36
C GLY A 19 15.89 0.34 1.26
N PRO A 20 16.14 1.65 1.19
CA PRO A 20 15.47 2.55 0.25
C PRO A 20 15.77 2.20 -1.21
N GLY A 21 14.74 2.25 -2.06
CA GLY A 21 14.84 1.96 -3.49
C GLY A 21 14.52 0.51 -3.91
N SER A 22 14.46 -0.40 -2.93
CA SER A 22 13.97 -1.77 -3.11
C SER A 22 12.48 -1.82 -3.48
N GLU A 23 12.02 -2.95 -4.02
CA GLU A 23 10.60 -3.14 -4.36
C GLU A 23 9.72 -3.13 -3.10
N GLU A 24 10.25 -3.66 -2.00
CA GLU A 24 9.63 -3.69 -0.68
C GLU A 24 9.48 -2.28 -0.13
N SER A 25 10.50 -1.44 -0.25
CA SER A 25 10.42 -0.02 0.13
C SER A 25 9.39 0.75 -0.69
N LYS A 26 9.28 0.47 -2.00
CA LYS A 26 8.22 1.05 -2.84
C LYS A 26 6.83 0.60 -2.41
N TYR A 27 6.68 -0.70 -2.08
CA TYR A 27 5.42 -1.25 -1.63
C TYR A 27 5.00 -0.72 -0.26
N ALA A 28 5.95 -0.60 0.68
CA ALA A 28 5.69 0.06 1.96
C ALA A 28 5.20 1.50 1.76
N GLY A 29 5.76 2.23 0.78
CA GLY A 29 5.24 3.54 0.37
C GLY A 29 3.78 3.51 -0.11
N VAL A 30 3.39 2.48 -0.89
CA VAL A 30 2.01 2.26 -1.31
C VAL A 30 1.08 2.01 -0.12
N LEU A 31 1.51 1.17 0.82
CA LEU A 31 0.74 0.89 2.05
C LEU A 31 0.58 2.16 2.89
N PHE A 32 1.65 2.94 3.04
CA PHE A 32 1.63 4.19 3.80
C PHE A 32 0.71 5.22 3.16
N GLN A 33 0.74 5.35 1.83
CA GLN A 33 -0.16 6.26 1.14
C GLN A 33 -1.63 5.79 1.23
N SER A 34 -1.86 4.48 1.14
CA SER A 34 -3.20 3.89 1.33
C SER A 34 -3.73 4.19 2.73
N LEU A 35 -2.85 4.12 3.72
CA LEU A 35 -3.14 4.46 5.12
C LEU A 35 -3.52 5.93 5.29
N LEU A 36 -2.75 6.84 4.67
CA LEU A 36 -3.04 8.27 4.70
C LEU A 36 -4.36 8.63 3.98
N MET A 37 -4.73 7.87 2.95
CA MET A 37 -5.94 8.11 2.16
C MET A 37 -7.22 7.53 2.77
N LEU A 38 -7.14 6.30 3.30
CA LEU A 38 -8.31 5.53 3.73
C LEU A 38 -8.40 5.37 5.26
N GLY A 39 -7.30 5.59 5.98
CA GLY A 39 -7.17 5.33 7.41
C GLY A 39 -6.86 3.86 7.74
N GLU A 40 -6.40 3.62 8.97
CA GLU A 40 -5.96 2.29 9.46
C GLU A 40 -6.97 1.18 9.18
N ARG A 41 -8.24 1.38 9.53
CA ARG A 41 -9.26 0.33 9.45
C ARG A 41 -9.44 -0.19 8.03
N ARG A 42 -9.68 0.72 7.07
CA ARG A 42 -9.87 0.39 5.66
C ARG A 42 -8.61 -0.18 5.03
N THR A 43 -7.43 0.35 5.36
CA THR A 43 -6.17 -0.16 4.82
C THR A 43 -5.88 -1.57 5.29
N PHE A 44 -6.10 -1.86 6.57
CA PHE A 44 -5.90 -3.20 7.11
C PHE A 44 -6.93 -4.20 6.57
N GLU A 45 -8.20 -3.79 6.41
CA GLU A 45 -9.22 -4.64 5.75
C GLU A 45 -8.83 -4.96 4.30
N LEU A 46 -8.37 -3.97 3.53
CA LEU A 46 -7.90 -4.20 2.16
C LEU A 46 -6.64 -5.06 2.11
N LEU A 47 -5.74 -4.91 3.08
CA LEU A 47 -4.50 -5.69 3.16
C LEU A 47 -4.78 -7.16 3.50
N GLU A 48 -5.71 -7.42 4.42
CA GLU A 48 -6.19 -8.77 4.71
C GLU A 48 -6.87 -9.36 3.45
N GLU A 49 -7.74 -8.62 2.77
CA GLU A 49 -8.39 -9.09 1.55
C GLU A 49 -7.39 -9.35 0.40
N ALA A 50 -6.35 -8.52 0.28
CA ALA A 50 -5.29 -8.71 -0.69
C ALA A 50 -4.55 -10.02 -0.43
N ASP A 51 -4.13 -10.25 0.82
CA ASP A 51 -3.42 -11.45 1.24
C ASP A 51 -4.28 -12.71 1.02
N GLU A 52 -5.56 -12.68 1.42
CA GLU A 52 -6.49 -13.78 1.17
C GLU A 52 -6.68 -14.09 -0.32
N LYS A 53 -6.58 -13.08 -1.18
CA LYS A 53 -6.68 -13.23 -2.65
C LYS A 53 -5.32 -13.51 -3.33
N GLY A 54 -4.22 -13.52 -2.58
CA GLY A 54 -2.86 -13.59 -3.14
C GLY A 54 -2.48 -12.38 -4.00
N LYS A 55 -3.10 -11.22 -3.75
CA LYS A 55 -2.93 -9.94 -4.44
C LYS A 55 -2.19 -8.93 -3.56
N LYS A 56 -1.82 -7.79 -4.14
CA LYS A 56 -1.18 -6.67 -3.42
C LYS A 56 -1.98 -5.38 -3.55
N LEU A 57 -1.83 -4.47 -2.59
CA LEU A 57 -2.42 -3.14 -2.71
C LEU A 57 -1.69 -2.35 -3.78
N LYS A 58 -2.43 -1.59 -4.56
CA LYS A 58 -1.89 -0.70 -5.58
C LYS A 58 -2.61 0.63 -5.51
N LEU A 59 -1.85 1.72 -5.58
CA LEU A 59 -2.42 3.05 -5.72
C LEU A 59 -2.93 3.22 -7.15
N GLU A 60 -4.16 3.67 -7.27
CA GLU A 60 -4.68 4.19 -8.52
C GLU A 60 -4.42 5.68 -8.58
N TYR A 61 -3.88 6.10 -9.72
CA TYR A 61 -3.65 7.51 -10.02
C TYR A 61 -4.66 7.94 -11.07
N ALA A 62 -5.34 9.06 -10.81
CA ALA A 62 -6.25 9.61 -11.78
C ALA A 62 -5.42 10.02 -12.99
N ASN A 63 -5.83 9.55 -14.17
CA ASN A 63 -5.11 9.78 -15.42
C ASN A 63 -5.37 11.22 -15.92
N GLY A 64 -5.01 12.21 -15.11
CA GLY A 64 -5.04 13.62 -15.45
C GLY A 64 -3.69 14.00 -16.06
N SER A 65 -3.60 13.94 -17.39
CA SER A 65 -2.63 14.48 -18.38
C SER A 65 -1.39 15.34 -17.99
N LYS A 66 -0.90 15.41 -16.76
CA LYS A 66 0.29 16.18 -16.35
C LYS A 66 1.21 15.32 -15.48
N ARG A 67 2.39 15.03 -16.01
CA ARG A 67 3.51 14.25 -15.42
C ARG A 67 4.10 14.81 -14.09
N GLY A 68 3.40 15.69 -13.37
CA GLY A 68 3.91 16.36 -12.17
C GLY A 68 2.97 16.42 -10.97
N SER A 69 1.74 15.92 -11.08
CA SER A 69 0.78 15.94 -9.96
C SER A 69 -0.13 14.72 -10.04
N ALA A 70 0.46 13.54 -9.92
CA ALA A 70 -0.30 12.29 -9.80
C ALA A 70 -0.77 12.17 -8.35
N CYS A 71 -1.86 12.84 -8.02
CA CYS A 71 -2.56 12.59 -6.77
C CYS A 71 -3.14 11.18 -6.84
N PRO A 72 -2.77 10.24 -5.96
CA PRO A 72 -3.44 8.96 -5.90
C PRO A 72 -4.90 9.22 -5.55
N CYS A 73 -5.81 8.71 -6.39
CA CYS A 73 -7.25 8.92 -6.28
C CYS A 73 -7.97 7.72 -5.68
N GLY A 74 -7.32 6.56 -5.62
CA GLY A 74 -7.88 5.35 -5.05
C GLY A 74 -6.82 4.31 -4.69
N VAL A 75 -7.27 3.23 -4.05
CA VAL A 75 -6.47 2.04 -3.73
C VAL A 75 -7.22 0.83 -4.26
N THR A 76 -6.56 -0.02 -5.06
CA THR A 76 -7.12 -1.24 -5.61
C THR A 76 -6.23 -2.45 -5.34
N LEU A 77 -6.77 -3.64 -5.61
CA LEU A 77 -6.08 -4.92 -5.47
C LEU A 77 -5.55 -5.34 -6.84
N ALA A 78 -4.22 -5.39 -6.98
CA ALA A 78 -3.53 -5.85 -8.18
C ALA A 78 -3.11 -7.32 -8.04
#